data_AF-A0A316QB48-F1
#
_entry.id   AF-A0A316QB48-F1
#
_cell.length_a   1.000
_cell.length_b   1.000
_cell.length_c   1.000
_cell.angle_alpha   90.00
_cell.angle_beta   90.00
_cell.angle_gamma   90.00
#
_symmetry.space_group_name_H-M   'P 1'
#
loop_
_entity.id
_entity.type
_entity.pdbx_description
1 polymer ?
#
loop_
_entity_poly.entity_id
_entity_poly.type
_entity_poly.pdbx_seq_one_letter_code
_entity_poly.pdbx_strand_id
1 'polypeptide(L)'
;MKYKNLFDDKKRKNMKLLSFVFLFLTLACIVLTIVLRKNNAALALLLIADFTFFILMFLPLSWCAESAYARRLKAYVDAHADAPDVFVVAFSEYLKGGTKNLLKGLDFPRAAVGVNVDRKGENPNINFFFPAAVGQKNQFILNFYKDRIEYFYGDKGIEEQDIEEWIPVDNRDFTDVTEILSFVNSVYAAARR
;
A
#
# COMPACT_ATOMS: atom_id res chain seq x y z
N MET A 1 -3.46 -4.02 -13.15
CA MET A 1 -4.94 -4.09 -13.05
C MET A 1 -5.51 -2.75 -13.52
N LYS A 2 -6.53 -2.69 -14.39
CA LYS A 2 -7.11 -1.38 -14.78
C LYS A 2 -7.87 -0.80 -13.57
N TYR A 3 -7.40 0.33 -13.04
CA TYR A 3 -7.91 0.99 -11.83
C TYR A 3 -9.43 1.26 -11.86
N LYS A 4 -10.00 1.41 -13.06
CA LYS A 4 -11.45 1.52 -13.31
C LYS A 4 -12.27 0.43 -12.60
N ASN A 5 -11.75 -0.78 -12.46
CA ASN A 5 -12.46 -1.89 -11.83
C ASN A 5 -12.56 -1.75 -10.30
N LEU A 6 -11.69 -0.98 -9.64
CA LEU A 6 -11.70 -0.79 -8.19
C LEU A 6 -12.89 0.05 -7.70
N PHE A 7 -13.50 0.81 -8.61
CA PHE A 7 -14.69 1.62 -8.34
C PHE A 7 -16.00 0.92 -8.69
N ASP A 8 -15.97 -0.28 -9.27
CA ASP A 8 -17.17 -1.04 -9.61
C ASP A 8 -17.86 -1.58 -8.34
N ASP A 9 -19.02 -1.02 -8.01
CA ASP A 9 -19.83 -1.44 -6.85
C ASP A 9 -20.41 -2.85 -6.98
N LYS A 10 -20.75 -3.28 -8.19
CA LYS A 10 -21.27 -4.64 -8.43
C LYS A 10 -20.16 -5.67 -8.18
N LYS A 11 -18.97 -5.42 -8.72
CA LYS A 11 -17.78 -6.26 -8.46
C LYS A 11 -17.39 -6.23 -6.98
N ARG A 12 -17.37 -5.03 -6.39
CA ARG A 12 -17.58 -4.71 -4.96
C ARG A 12 -18.27 -5.82 -4.15
N LYS A 13 -19.58 -5.82 -4.34
CA LYS A 13 -20.55 -6.65 -3.64
C LYS A 13 -20.31 -8.13 -3.90
N ASN A 14 -20.00 -8.51 -5.14
CA ASN A 14 -19.73 -9.89 -5.51
C ASN A 14 -18.48 -10.44 -4.83
N MET A 15 -17.39 -9.67 -4.74
CA MET A 15 -16.17 -10.11 -4.07
C MET A 15 -16.35 -10.23 -2.56
N LYS A 16 -17.11 -9.32 -1.93
CA LYS A 16 -17.50 -9.48 -0.52
C LYS A 16 -18.31 -10.76 -0.31
N LEU A 17 -19.32 -10.99 -1.14
CA LEU A 17 -20.15 -12.19 -1.06
C LEU A 17 -19.30 -13.46 -1.23
N LEU A 18 -18.39 -13.48 -2.22
CA LEU A 18 -17.48 -14.59 -2.45
C LEU A 18 -16.58 -14.84 -1.22
N SER A 19 -16.07 -13.78 -0.59
CA SER A 19 -15.29 -13.88 0.64
C SER A 19 -16.10 -14.52 1.77
N PHE A 20 -17.37 -14.12 1.93
CA PHE A 20 -18.26 -14.72 2.93
C PHE A 20 -18.56 -16.19 2.63
N VAL A 21 -18.75 -16.57 1.36
CA VAL A 21 -18.94 -17.96 0.98
C VAL A 21 -17.74 -18.81 1.39
N PHE A 22 -16.51 -18.37 1.07
CA PHE A 22 -15.31 -19.10 1.49
C PHE A 22 -15.12 -19.12 3.01
N LEU A 23 -15.50 -18.05 3.72
CA LEU A 23 -15.51 -18.06 5.18
C LEU A 23 -16.44 -19.14 5.74
N PHE A 24 -17.67 -19.23 5.24
CA PHE A 24 -18.61 -20.28 5.67
C PHE A 24 -18.13 -21.68 5.32
N LEU A 25 -17.56 -21.88 4.12
CA LEU A 25 -16.97 -23.16 3.72
C LEU A 25 -15.79 -23.56 4.61
N THR A 26 -14.93 -22.61 4.96
CA THR A 26 -13.80 -22.83 5.89
C THR A 26 -14.32 -23.23 7.26
N LEU A 27 -15.30 -22.52 7.83
CA LEU A 27 -15.87 -22.86 9.13
C LEU A 27 -16.56 -24.22 9.14
N ALA A 28 -17.33 -24.54 8.09
CA ALA A 28 -17.98 -25.85 7.96
C ALA A 28 -16.96 -26.98 7.84
N CYS A 29 -15.88 -26.78 7.08
CA CYS A 29 -14.82 -27.77 6.90
C CYS A 29 -14.05 -27.99 8.21
N ILE A 30 -13.72 -26.93 8.97
CA ILE A 30 -13.11 -27.04 10.30
C ILE A 30 -13.99 -27.89 11.24
N VAL A 31 -15.30 -27.69 11.25
CA VAL A 31 -16.22 -28.50 12.06
C VAL A 31 -16.15 -29.97 11.64
N LEU A 32 -16.15 -30.27 10.34
CA LEU A 32 -16.00 -31.63 9.82
C LEU A 32 -14.64 -32.24 10.19
N THR A 33 -13.56 -31.46 10.13
CA THR A 33 -12.21 -31.86 10.55
C THR A 33 -12.22 -32.32 12.01
N ILE A 34 -12.90 -31.58 12.90
CA ILE A 34 -13.02 -31.92 14.32
C ILE A 34 -13.83 -33.21 14.52
N VAL A 35 -14.96 -33.35 13.83
CA VAL A 35 -15.86 -34.51 13.95
C VAL A 35 -15.22 -35.79 13.42
N LEU A 36 -14.53 -35.71 12.28
CA LEU A 36 -13.95 -36.87 11.59
C LEU A 36 -12.48 -37.14 11.94
N ARG A 37 -11.97 -36.52 13.01
CA ARG A 37 -10.55 -36.57 13.44
C ARG A 37 -9.95 -37.98 13.61
N LYS A 38 -10.79 -39.01 13.76
CA LYS A 38 -10.34 -40.41 13.94
C LYS A 38 -10.10 -41.15 12.62
N ASN A 39 -10.52 -40.59 11.48
CA ASN A 39 -10.31 -41.18 10.16
C ASN A 39 -9.13 -40.47 9.47
N ASN A 40 -7.96 -41.11 9.48
CA ASN A 40 -6.71 -40.50 8.98
C ASN A 40 -6.78 -40.06 7.50
N ALA A 41 -7.48 -40.79 6.64
CA ALA A 41 -7.62 -40.44 5.23
C ALA A 41 -8.57 -39.24 5.03
N ALA A 42 -9.71 -39.22 5.74
CA ALA A 42 -10.63 -38.09 5.70
C ALA A 42 -10.01 -36.83 6.33
N LEU A 43 -9.25 -37.00 7.42
CA LEU A 43 -8.57 -35.90 8.10
C LEU A 43 -7.58 -35.19 7.16
N ALA A 44 -6.75 -35.94 6.43
CA ALA A 44 -5.79 -35.36 5.49
C ALA A 44 -6.48 -34.53 4.39
N LEU A 45 -7.57 -35.06 3.81
CA LEU A 45 -8.35 -34.35 2.79
C LEU A 45 -9.01 -33.08 3.33
N LEU A 46 -9.56 -33.13 4.54
CA LEU A 46 -10.22 -31.99 5.17
C LEU A 46 -9.22 -30.87 5.52
N LEU A 47 -8.01 -31.22 5.97
CA LEU A 47 -6.95 -30.23 6.21
C LEU A 47 -6.51 -29.51 4.92
N ILE A 48 -6.41 -30.25 3.80
CA ILE A 48 -6.11 -29.65 2.49
C ILE A 48 -7.25 -28.71 2.05
N ALA A 49 -8.51 -29.13 2.26
CA ALA A 49 -9.67 -28.30 1.95
C ALA A 49 -9.72 -27.03 2.81
N ASP A 50 -9.48 -27.14 4.12
CA ASP A 50 -9.39 -26.00 5.05
C ASP A 50 -8.36 -24.98 4.56
N PHE A 51 -7.14 -25.44 4.25
CA PHE A 51 -6.08 -24.56 3.76
C PHE A 51 -6.42 -23.92 2.41
N THR A 52 -7.06 -24.67 1.52
CA THR A 52 -7.48 -24.18 0.19
C THR A 52 -8.56 -23.10 0.31
N PHE A 53 -9.61 -23.34 1.10
CA PHE A 53 -10.67 -22.36 1.33
C PHE A 53 -10.15 -21.12 2.03
N PHE A 54 -9.23 -21.30 2.99
CA PHE A 54 -8.55 -20.19 3.65
C PHE A 54 -7.81 -19.31 2.64
N ILE A 55 -6.98 -19.88 1.75
CA ILE A 55 -6.29 -19.12 0.70
C ILE A 55 -7.27 -18.44 -0.25
N LEU A 56 -8.30 -19.16 -0.71
CA LEU A 56 -9.29 -18.64 -1.65
C LEU A 56 -10.13 -17.51 -1.06
N MET A 57 -10.28 -17.45 0.27
CA MET A 57 -10.91 -16.33 0.97
C MET A 57 -10.09 -15.04 0.86
N PHE A 58 -8.75 -15.09 0.91
CA PHE A 58 -7.91 -13.89 0.90
C PHE A 58 -7.85 -13.18 -0.45
N LEU A 59 -8.02 -13.90 -1.57
CA LEU A 59 -8.02 -13.29 -2.90
C LEU A 59 -9.11 -12.21 -3.07
N PRO A 60 -10.41 -12.49 -2.84
CA PRO A 60 -11.44 -11.47 -2.91
C PRO A 60 -11.35 -10.45 -1.77
N LEU A 61 -10.83 -10.84 -0.59
CA LEU A 61 -10.71 -9.96 0.57
C LEU A 61 -9.63 -8.89 0.36
N SER A 62 -8.46 -9.29 -0.16
CA SER A 62 -7.36 -8.38 -0.54
C SER A 62 -7.81 -7.40 -1.61
N TRP A 63 -8.54 -7.87 -2.63
CA TRP A 63 -9.12 -6.99 -3.64
C TRP A 63 -10.15 -6.01 -3.05
N CYS A 64 -10.99 -6.45 -2.11
CA CYS A 64 -11.92 -5.57 -1.41
C CYS A 64 -11.20 -4.51 -0.57
N ALA A 65 -10.06 -4.86 0.04
CA ALA A 65 -9.23 -3.93 0.79
C ALA A 65 -8.59 -2.89 -0.14
N GLU A 66 -8.01 -3.32 -1.27
CA GLU A 66 -7.45 -2.45 -2.29
C GLU A 66 -8.51 -1.50 -2.88
N SER A 67 -9.71 -2.01 -3.18
CA SER A 67 -10.84 -1.20 -3.64
C SER A 67 -11.29 -0.17 -2.60
N ALA A 68 -11.37 -0.56 -1.32
CA ALA A 68 -11.73 0.37 -0.24
C ALA A 68 -10.68 1.47 -0.08
N TYR A 69 -9.40 1.10 -0.17
CA TYR A 69 -8.28 2.03 -0.11
C TYR A 69 -8.29 3.03 -1.27
N ALA A 70 -8.43 2.55 -2.51
CA ALA A 70 -8.57 3.37 -3.71
C ALA A 70 -9.70 4.39 -3.64
N ARG A 71 -10.84 4.02 -3.04
CA ARG A 71 -11.99 4.90 -2.84
C ARG A 71 -11.72 6.00 -1.81
N ARG A 72 -10.96 5.71 -0.75
CA ARG A 72 -10.57 6.73 0.23
C ARG A 72 -9.64 7.77 -0.40
N LEU A 73 -8.65 7.32 -1.16
CA LEU A 73 -7.79 8.22 -1.93
C LEU A 73 -8.60 9.11 -2.86
N LYS A 74 -9.54 8.52 -3.61
CA LYS A 74 -10.42 9.30 -4.48
C LYS A 74 -11.25 10.31 -3.70
N ALA A 75 -11.85 9.91 -2.58
CA ALA A 75 -12.64 10.81 -1.75
C ALA A 75 -11.81 11.98 -1.20
N TYR A 76 -10.56 11.72 -0.79
CA TYR A 76 -9.64 12.79 -0.37
C TYR A 76 -9.36 13.77 -1.51
N VAL A 77 -9.01 13.26 -2.69
CA VAL A 77 -8.75 14.06 -3.89
C VAL A 77 -9.96 14.90 -4.28
N ASP A 78 -11.15 14.29 -4.30
CA ASP A 78 -12.39 14.99 -4.65
C ASP A 78 -12.72 16.09 -3.63
N ALA A 79 -12.47 15.86 -2.33
CA ALA A 79 -12.76 16.82 -1.26
C ALA A 79 -11.80 18.03 -1.24
N HIS A 80 -10.62 17.92 -1.85
CA HIS A 80 -9.59 18.96 -1.90
C HIS A 80 -9.29 19.42 -3.33
N ALA A 81 -10.21 19.19 -4.26
CA ALA A 81 -10.01 19.49 -5.69
C ALA A 81 -9.77 20.99 -5.97
N ASP A 82 -10.35 21.87 -5.16
CA ASP A 82 -10.27 23.33 -5.33
C ASP A 82 -8.98 23.95 -4.74
N ALA A 83 -8.24 23.19 -3.93
CA ALA A 83 -6.98 23.60 -3.31
C ALA A 83 -6.00 22.42 -3.29
N PRO A 84 -5.45 22.04 -4.46
CA PRO A 84 -4.61 20.85 -4.57
C PRO A 84 -3.31 21.03 -3.80
N ASP A 85 -3.13 20.22 -2.76
CA ASP A 85 -1.87 20.07 -2.05
C ASP A 85 -1.01 18.95 -2.66
N VAL A 86 0.18 18.73 -2.10
CA VAL A 86 1.10 17.65 -2.49
C VAL A 86 0.43 16.27 -2.47
N PHE A 87 -0.50 16.02 -1.54
CA PHE A 87 -1.24 14.76 -1.42
C PHE A 87 -2.26 14.62 -2.53
N VAL A 88 -3.02 15.66 -2.85
CA VAL A 88 -3.96 15.67 -3.98
C VAL A 88 -3.22 15.37 -5.28
N VAL A 89 -2.08 16.02 -5.52
CA VAL A 89 -1.25 15.81 -6.70
C VAL A 89 -0.75 14.36 -6.79
N ALA A 90 -0.11 13.86 -5.72
CA ALA A 90 0.46 12.52 -5.70
C ALA A 90 -0.61 11.41 -5.76
N PHE A 91 -1.71 11.55 -5.02
CA PHE A 91 -2.81 10.59 -5.01
C PHE A 91 -3.54 10.58 -6.36
N SER A 92 -3.72 11.74 -6.99
CA SER A 92 -4.28 11.82 -8.34
C SER A 92 -3.44 11.06 -9.36
N GLU A 93 -2.12 11.17 -9.28
CA GLU A 93 -1.23 10.44 -10.20
C GLU A 93 -1.20 8.94 -9.90
N TYR A 94 -1.19 8.57 -8.61
CA TYR A 94 -1.33 7.19 -8.19
C TYR A 94 -2.64 6.56 -8.69
N LEU A 95 -3.76 7.29 -8.64
CA LEU A 95 -5.06 6.85 -9.15
C LEU A 95 -5.07 6.57 -10.67
N LYS A 96 -4.22 7.27 -11.46
CA LYS A 96 -4.16 7.14 -12.92
C LYS A 96 -3.38 5.92 -13.42
N GLY A 97 -2.36 5.47 -12.70
CA GLY A 97 -1.47 4.40 -13.17
C GLY A 97 -0.68 3.66 -12.10
N GLY A 98 -1.03 3.83 -10.83
CA GLY A 98 -0.34 3.26 -9.67
C GLY A 98 1.03 3.88 -9.43
N THR A 99 1.81 3.26 -8.53
CA THR A 99 3.19 3.63 -8.17
C THR A 99 4.09 3.87 -9.40
N LYS A 100 3.88 3.14 -10.49
CA LYS A 100 4.68 3.25 -11.73
C LYS A 100 4.63 4.64 -12.35
N ASN A 101 3.46 5.29 -12.35
CA ASN A 101 3.32 6.62 -12.93
C ASN A 101 4.01 7.67 -12.06
N LEU A 102 3.85 7.55 -10.75
CA LEU A 102 4.50 8.43 -9.79
C LEU A 102 6.04 8.28 -9.83
N LEU A 103 6.55 7.07 -10.04
CA LEU A 103 7.99 6.81 -10.15
C LEU A 103 8.62 7.16 -11.51
N LYS A 104 7.83 7.52 -12.53
CA LYS A 104 8.32 7.60 -13.92
C LYS A 104 9.40 8.68 -14.15
N GLY A 105 9.60 9.59 -13.20
CA GLY A 105 10.66 10.61 -13.20
C GLY A 105 11.80 10.36 -12.20
N LEU A 106 11.86 9.19 -11.56
CA LEU A 106 12.95 8.80 -10.66
C LEU A 106 13.88 7.82 -11.36
N ASP A 107 15.18 8.12 -11.39
CA ASP A 107 16.22 7.26 -11.98
C ASP A 107 16.56 6.01 -11.11
N PHE A 108 15.59 5.54 -10.33
CA PHE A 108 15.77 4.49 -9.35
C PHE A 108 14.97 3.25 -9.73
N PRO A 109 15.61 2.22 -10.33
CA PRO A 109 14.92 1.03 -10.81
C PRO A 109 14.30 0.17 -9.70
N ARG A 110 14.62 0.45 -8.42
CA ARG A 110 14.12 -0.29 -7.26
C ARG A 110 13.31 0.56 -6.28
N ALA A 111 13.05 1.82 -6.60
CA ALA A 111 12.24 2.66 -5.72
C ALA A 111 10.82 2.10 -5.59
N ALA A 112 10.27 2.24 -4.40
CA ALA A 112 8.86 2.00 -4.10
C ALA A 112 8.25 3.29 -3.56
N VAL A 113 6.95 3.48 -3.81
CA VAL A 113 6.18 4.55 -3.17
C VAL A 113 5.03 3.94 -2.43
N GLY A 114 4.95 4.26 -1.14
CA GLY A 114 3.77 4.07 -0.32
C GLY A 114 2.94 5.34 -0.35
N VAL A 115 1.68 5.25 -0.71
CA VAL A 115 0.70 6.30 -0.44
C VAL A 115 -0.24 5.77 0.62
N ASN A 116 -0.68 6.60 1.57
CA ASN A 116 -1.68 6.23 2.56
C ASN A 116 -2.58 7.42 2.91
N VAL A 117 -3.84 7.10 3.22
CA VAL A 117 -4.78 8.02 3.82
C VAL A 117 -5.60 7.24 4.84
N ASP A 118 -5.75 7.83 6.03
CA ASP A 118 -6.55 7.20 7.07
C ASP A 118 -8.04 7.07 6.67
N ARG A 119 -8.86 6.51 7.56
CA ARG A 119 -10.29 6.29 7.27
C ARG A 119 -11.07 7.59 7.08
N LYS A 120 -10.61 8.70 7.62
CA LYS A 120 -11.31 9.99 7.65
C LYS A 120 -10.74 10.99 6.64
N GLY A 121 -9.59 10.71 6.04
CA GLY A 121 -8.88 11.69 5.22
C GLY A 121 -8.02 12.66 6.01
N GLU A 122 -7.84 12.46 7.32
CA GLU A 122 -7.24 13.46 8.21
C GLU A 122 -5.71 13.42 8.18
N ASN A 123 -5.14 12.21 8.07
CA ASN A 123 -3.70 11.96 8.10
C ASN A 123 -3.22 11.31 6.79
N PRO A 124 -3.01 12.10 5.72
CA PRO A 124 -2.38 11.61 4.51
C PRO A 124 -0.86 11.42 4.72
N ASN A 125 -0.29 10.43 4.04
CA ASN A 125 1.15 10.19 4.00
C ASN A 125 1.59 9.72 2.59
N ILE A 126 2.75 10.18 2.14
CA ILE A 126 3.46 9.63 1.00
C ILE A 126 4.89 9.28 1.44
N ASN A 127 5.25 8.01 1.31
CA ASN A 127 6.59 7.51 1.58
C ASN A 127 7.27 7.15 0.26
N PHE A 128 8.48 7.64 0.05
CA PHE A 128 9.38 7.14 -0.99
C PHE A 128 10.48 6.29 -0.37
N PHE A 129 10.49 5.02 -0.74
CA PHE A 129 11.45 4.03 -0.26
C PHE A 129 12.44 3.67 -1.37
N PHE A 130 13.72 3.90 -1.10
CA PHE A 130 14.82 3.60 -2.02
C PHE A 130 15.72 2.57 -1.35
N PRO A 131 15.51 1.27 -1.62
CA PRO A 131 16.33 0.23 -1.03
C PRO A 131 17.77 0.37 -1.54
N ALA A 132 18.72 0.06 -0.65
CA ALA A 132 20.12 -0.06 -1.00
C ALA A 132 20.29 -0.98 -2.21
N ALA A 133 21.06 -0.56 -3.22
CA ALA A 133 21.46 -1.45 -4.30
C ALA A 133 22.27 -2.64 -3.76
N VAL A 134 22.41 -3.70 -4.55
CA VAL A 134 23.31 -4.82 -4.18
C VAL A 134 24.72 -4.26 -3.96
N GLY A 135 25.31 -4.52 -2.79
CA GLY A 135 26.61 -3.97 -2.39
C GLY A 135 26.56 -2.62 -1.66
N GLN A 136 25.41 -1.95 -1.61
CA GLN A 136 25.23 -0.78 -0.75
C GLN A 136 24.77 -1.18 0.66
N LYS A 137 25.25 -0.43 1.65
CA LYS A 137 24.89 -0.59 3.06
C LYS A 137 23.66 0.22 3.44
N ASN A 138 23.48 1.39 2.82
CA ASN A 138 22.48 2.35 3.26
C ASN A 138 21.23 2.36 2.36
N GLN A 139 20.07 2.49 2.97
CA GLN A 139 18.79 2.78 2.34
C GLN A 139 18.41 4.25 2.53
N PHE A 140 17.48 4.73 1.72
CA PHE A 140 16.88 6.04 1.88
C PHE A 140 15.37 5.94 1.97
N ILE A 141 14.78 6.63 2.93
CA ILE A 141 13.34 6.73 3.13
C ILE A 141 13.00 8.21 3.26
N LEU A 142 12.01 8.69 2.51
CA LEU A 142 11.53 10.07 2.59
C LEU A 142 10.02 10.05 2.79
N ASN A 143 9.57 10.66 3.88
CA ASN A 143 8.18 10.73 4.29
C ASN A 143 7.64 12.15 4.15
N PHE A 144 6.47 12.25 3.52
CA PHE A 144 5.66 13.47 3.46
C PHE A 144 4.46 13.27 4.38
N TYR A 145 4.43 14.02 5.47
CA TYR A 145 3.27 14.15 6.34
C TYR A 145 2.58 15.48 6.10
N LYS A 146 1.37 15.62 6.64
CA LYS A 146 0.55 16.83 6.49
C LYS A 146 1.27 18.12 6.88
N ASP A 147 2.08 18.06 7.93
CA ASP A 147 2.71 19.20 8.59
C ASP A 147 4.24 19.24 8.44
N ARG A 148 4.86 18.14 8.02
CA ARG A 148 6.32 18.02 7.95
C ARG A 148 6.77 17.05 6.86
N ILE A 149 8.03 17.21 6.48
CA ILE A 149 8.74 16.29 5.61
C ILE A 149 9.98 15.84 6.37
N GLU A 150 10.26 14.54 6.35
CA GLU A 150 11.41 13.98 7.05
C GLU A 150 12.00 12.81 6.27
N TYR A 151 13.31 12.63 6.37
CA TYR A 151 13.99 11.53 5.71
C TYR A 151 14.91 10.77 6.66
N PHE A 152 15.22 9.55 6.25
CA PHE A 152 16.21 8.68 6.85
C PHE A 152 17.19 8.23 5.78
N TYR A 153 18.49 8.30 6.11
CA TYR A 153 19.56 7.70 5.32
C TYR A 153 20.49 6.93 6.25
N GLY A 154 20.42 5.61 6.20
CA GLY A 154 21.14 4.77 7.16
C GLY A 154 21.10 3.30 6.77
N ASP A 155 21.56 2.43 7.66
CA ASP A 155 21.68 1.00 7.37
C ASP A 155 20.36 0.40 6.89
N LYS A 156 20.42 -0.38 5.80
CA LYS A 156 19.29 -1.09 5.23
C LYS A 156 18.70 -2.19 6.14
N GLY A 157 19.44 -2.59 7.18
CA GLY A 157 18.98 -3.54 8.18
C GLY A 157 18.03 -2.95 9.22
N ILE A 158 17.88 -1.62 9.25
CA ILE A 158 16.97 -0.93 10.17
C ILE A 158 15.58 -0.88 9.53
N GLU A 159 14.55 -1.38 10.21
CA GLU A 159 13.17 -1.27 9.73
C GLU A 159 12.63 0.13 10.05
N GLU A 160 11.65 0.62 9.28
CA GLU A 160 11.11 1.99 9.43
C GLU A 160 10.60 2.27 10.86
N GLN A 161 10.02 1.26 11.51
CA GLN A 161 9.52 1.33 12.89
C GLN A 161 10.63 1.44 13.96
N ASP A 162 11.86 1.08 13.61
CA ASP A 162 13.03 1.08 14.50
C ASP A 162 13.93 2.32 14.29
N ILE A 163 13.52 3.25 13.41
CA ILE A 163 14.27 4.49 13.18
C ILE A 163 14.02 5.45 14.34
N GLU A 164 15.06 5.68 15.14
CA GLU A 164 15.01 6.57 16.30
C GLU A 164 15.11 8.06 15.93
N GLU A 165 15.88 8.38 14.88
CA GLU A 165 16.14 9.77 14.47
C GLU A 165 15.81 10.00 13.01
N TRP A 166 14.85 10.89 12.78
CA TRP A 166 14.44 11.36 11.46
C TRP A 166 15.00 12.76 11.21
N ILE A 167 15.50 12.99 9.99
CA ILE A 167 16.09 14.28 9.62
C ILE A 167 14.98 15.13 8.97
N PRO A 168 14.60 16.28 9.58
CA PRO A 168 13.57 17.14 9.02
C PRO A 168 14.06 17.81 7.73
N VAL A 169 13.12 18.06 6.83
CA VAL A 169 13.33 18.84 5.59
C VAL A 169 12.33 19.99 5.57
N ASP A 170 12.77 21.14 5.09
CA ASP A 170 11.89 22.31 4.94
C ASP A 170 10.65 21.96 4.13
N ASN A 171 9.49 22.20 4.74
CA ASN A 171 8.22 21.99 4.08
C ASN A 171 8.02 23.08 3.01
N ARG A 172 7.46 22.69 1.87
CA ARG A 172 7.17 23.60 0.76
C ARG A 172 5.95 23.11 0.00
N ASP A 173 5.27 24.02 -0.66
CA ASP A 173 4.15 23.66 -1.51
C ASP A 173 4.64 23.02 -2.82
N PHE A 174 3.90 22.02 -3.30
CA PHE A 174 4.17 21.32 -4.55
C PHE A 174 2.94 21.42 -5.44
N THR A 175 3.12 21.94 -6.65
CA THR A 175 2.02 22.22 -7.58
C THR A 175 1.85 21.13 -8.63
N ASP A 176 2.89 20.32 -8.87
CA ASP A 176 2.82 19.18 -9.78
C ASP A 176 3.76 18.03 -9.38
N VAL A 177 3.58 16.88 -10.03
CA VAL A 177 4.34 15.65 -9.76
C VAL A 177 5.83 15.82 -10.06
N THR A 178 6.20 16.58 -11.10
CA THR A 178 7.59 16.81 -11.47
C THR A 178 8.34 17.55 -10.37
N GLU A 179 7.71 18.53 -9.73
CA GLU A 179 8.27 19.24 -8.58
C GLU A 179 8.53 18.32 -7.39
N ILE A 180 7.58 17.41 -7.11
CA ILE A 180 7.72 16.39 -6.06
C ILE A 180 8.93 15.50 -6.36
N LEU A 181 9.03 14.94 -7.58
CA LEU A 181 10.10 14.03 -7.93
C LEU A 181 11.49 14.71 -7.97
N SER A 182 11.54 15.94 -8.47
CA SER A 182 12.77 16.76 -8.46
C SER A 182 13.26 16.99 -7.03
N PHE A 183 12.34 17.31 -6.12
CA PHE A 183 12.66 17.49 -4.71
C PHE A 183 13.13 16.18 -4.06
N VAL A 184 12.42 15.06 -4.27
CA VAL A 184 12.83 13.74 -3.75
C VAL A 184 14.25 13.39 -4.20
N ASN A 185 14.57 13.58 -5.49
CA ASN A 185 15.91 13.38 -6.03
C ASN A 185 16.95 14.30 -5.37
N SER A 186 16.61 15.56 -5.12
CA SER A 186 17.50 16.52 -4.48
C SER A 186 17.83 16.16 -3.03
N VAL A 187 16.84 15.73 -2.25
CA VAL A 187 17.03 15.30 -0.85
C VAL A 187 17.87 14.04 -0.82
N TYR A 188 17.58 13.06 -1.69
CA TYR A 188 18.39 11.85 -1.81
C TYR A 188 19.85 12.13 -2.16
N ALA A 189 20.08 13.05 -3.11
CA ALA A 189 21.43 13.43 -3.52
C ALA A 189 22.21 14.16 -2.42
N ALA A 190 21.52 14.95 -1.58
CA ALA A 190 22.11 15.62 -0.42
C ALA A 190 22.44 14.63 0.69
N ALA A 191 21.53 13.70 1.01
CA ALA A 191 21.70 12.71 2.07
C ALA A 191 22.89 11.75 1.86
N ARG A 192 23.31 11.57 0.60
CA ARG A 192 24.44 10.70 0.21
C ARG A 192 25.83 11.33 0.33
N ARG A 193 25.91 12.64 0.55
CA ARG A 193 27.19 13.36 0.64
C ARG A 193 27.76 13.27 2.05
#